data_AF-A0AAX6BK21-F1
#
_entry.id   AF-A0AAX6BK21-F1
#
_cell.length_a   1.000
_cell.length_b   1.000
_cell.length_c   1.000
_cell.angle_alpha   90.00
_cell.angle_beta   90.00
_cell.angle_gamma   90.00
#
_symmetry.space_group_name_H-M   'P 1'
#
loop_
_entity.id
_entity.type
_entity.pdbx_description
1 polymer ?
#
loop_
_entity_poly.entity_id
_entity_poly.type
_entity_poly.pdbx_seq_one_letter_code
_entity_poly.pdbx_strand_id
1 'polypeptide(L)' 'MWVLTVYAGKEMKMFEFETETQAREAFAKTNGCKVLSEVVYYNDPHLTLVAI' A
#
# COMPACT_ATOMS: atom_id res chain seq x y z
N MET A 1 7.35 -0.25 2.96
CA MET A 1 7.00 0.14 1.57
C MET A 1 5.48 0.07 1.44
N TRP A 2 4.86 0.94 0.66
CA TRP A 2 3.41 0.99 0.50
C TRP A 2 3.01 0.71 -0.95
N VAL A 3 1.97 -0.09 -1.14
CA VAL A 3 1.46 -0.46 -2.47
C VAL A 3 0.00 -0.04 -2.59
N LEU A 4 -0.28 0.83 -3.54
CA LEU A 4 -1.64 1.14 -3.97
C LEU A 4 -2.01 0.25 -5.15
N THR A 5 -2.95 -0.65 -4.93
CA THR A 5 -3.56 -1.45 -5.99
C THR A 5 -4.87 -0.79 -6.44
N VAL A 6 -5.02 -0.58 -7.74
CA VAL A 6 -6.25 -0.03 -8.35
C VAL A 6 -6.79 -1.04 -9.36
N TYR A 7 -8.06 -1.40 -9.19
CA TYR A 7 -8.79 -2.30 -10.07
C TYR A 7 -9.68 -1.49 -11.02
N ALA A 8 -9.44 -1.66 -12.32
CA ALA A 8 -10.21 -1.03 -13.39
C ALA A 8 -10.77 -2.12 -14.31
N GLY A 9 -11.95 -2.66 -13.97
CA GLY A 9 -12.58 -3.74 -14.72
C GLY A 9 -11.75 -5.03 -14.66
N LYS A 10 -11.15 -5.42 -15.79
CA LYS A 10 -10.29 -6.61 -15.90
C LYS A 10 -8.79 -6.31 -15.70
N GLU A 11 -8.43 -5.04 -15.57
CA GLU A 11 -7.05 -4.61 -15.40
C GLU A 11 -6.76 -4.22 -13.95
N MET A 12 -5.54 -4.50 -13.51
CA MET A 12 -5.02 -4.12 -12.21
C MET A 12 -3.74 -3.34 -12.42
N LYS A 13 -3.61 -2.20 -11.73
CA LYS A 13 -2.36 -1.43 -11.67
C LYS A 13 -1.89 -1.33 -10.23
N MET A 14 -0.59 -1.48 -10.04
CA MET A 14 0.07 -1.34 -8.75
C MET A 14 1.02 -0.15 -8.80
N PHE A 15 0.99 0.66 -7.76
CA PHE A 15 1.88 1.80 -7.56
C PHE A 15 2.60 1.63 -6.24
N GLU A 16 3.92 1.78 -6.27
CA GLU A 16 4.77 1.62 -5.09
C GLU A 16 5.18 3.00 -4.55
N PHE A 17 5.21 3.12 -3.23
CA PHE A 17 5.58 4.33 -2.52
C PHE A 17 6.51 3.98 -1.35
N GLU A 18 7.48 4.84 -1.10
CA GLU A 18 8.40 4.67 0.02
C GLU A 18 7.71 4.99 1.36
N THR A 19 6.93 6.06 1.39
CA THR A 19 6.31 6.59 2.62
C THR A 19 4.79 6.39 2.66
N GLU A 20 4.26 6.23 3.87
CA GLU A 20 2.80 6.13 4.10
C GLU A 20 2.06 7.38 3.61
N THR A 21 2.61 8.57 3.87
CA THR A 21 2.00 9.85 3.50
C THR A 21 1.77 9.95 2.00
N GLN A 22 2.78 9.66 1.18
CA GLN A 22 2.66 9.68 -0.28
C GLN A 22 1.60 8.69 -0.77
N ALA A 23 1.58 7.48 -0.19
CA ALA A 23 0.63 6.45 -0.57
C ALA A 23 -0.81 6.83 -0.20
N ARG A 24 -1.03 7.44 0.97
CA ARG A 24 -2.34 7.93 1.41
C ARG A 24 -2.84 9.11 0.59
N GLU A 25 -1.96 10.03 0.22
CA GLU A 25 -2.31 11.13 -0.69
C GLU A 25 -2.74 10.61 -2.06
N ALA A 26 -2.01 9.65 -2.62
CA ALA A 26 -2.36 9.01 -3.88
C ALA A 26 -3.69 8.24 -3.77
N PHE A 27 -3.89 7.50 -2.68
CA PHE A 27 -5.14 6.79 -2.41
C PHE A 27 -6.33 7.76 -2.35
N ALA A 28 -6.21 8.90 -1.68
CA ALA A 28 -7.27 9.90 -1.58
C ALA A 28 -7.66 10.50 -2.95
N LYS A 29 -6.67 10.72 -3.83
CA LYS A 29 -6.88 11.30 -5.18
C LYS A 29 -7.37 10.29 -6.21
N THR A 30 -7.21 8.99 -5.96
CA THR A 30 -7.57 7.92 -6.91
C THR A 30 -9.05 7.55 -6.74
N ASN A 31 -9.85 7.51 -7.80
CA ASN A 31 -11.23 7.03 -7.71
C ASN A 31 -11.36 5.55 -8.11
N GLY A 32 -12.48 4.92 -7.75
CA GLY A 32 -12.78 3.53 -8.11
C GLY A 32 -12.41 2.51 -7.03
N CYS A 33 -12.36 1.23 -7.43
CA CYS A 33 -12.04 0.12 -6.53
C CYS A 33 -10.51 0.05 -6.33
N LYS A 34 -10.07 0.26 -5.09
CA LYS A 34 -8.66 0.41 -4.75
C LYS A 34 -8.39 -0.12 -3.34
N VAL A 35 -7.18 -0.64 -3.15
CA VAL A 35 -6.69 -1.14 -1.87
C VAL A 35 -5.32 -0.55 -1.62
N LEU A 36 -5.10 -0.02 -0.42
CA LEU A 36 -3.80 0.42 0.03
C LEU A 36 -3.26 -0.62 1.03
N SER A 37 -2.10 -1.17 0.73
CA SER A 37 -1.45 -2.19 1.55
C SER A 37 -0.06 -1.72 1.97
N GLU A 38 0.31 -2.02 3.21
CA GLU A 38 1.69 -1.89 3.68
C GLU A 38 2.43 -3.21 3.42
N VAL A 39 3.62 -3.12 2.83
CA VAL A 39 4.56 -4.22 2.67
C VAL A 39 5.61 -4.08 3.76
N VAL A 40 5.57 -5.04 4.70
CA VAL A 40 6.46 -5.14 5.83
C VAL A 40 7.40 -6.32 5.59
N TYR A 41 8.71 -6.06 5.59
CA TYR A 41 9.70 -7.11 5.46
C TYR A 41 10.03 -7.68 6.83
N TYR A 42 10.21 -9.01 6.91
CA TYR A 42 10.59 -9.67 8.16
C TYR A 42 11.89 -9.12 8.76
N ASN A 43 12.82 -8.68 7.91
CA ASN A 43 14.10 -8.12 8.33
C ASN A 43 14.04 -6.60 8.58
N ASP A 44 12.85 -5.98 8.57
CA ASP A 44 12.72 -4.56 8.86
C ASP A 44 13.01 -4.32 10.35
N PRO A 45 14.02 -3.50 10.70
CA PRO A 45 14.41 -3.25 12.09
C PRO A 45 13.29 -2.57 12.91
N HIS A 46 12.27 -2.02 12.26
CA HIS A 46 11.12 -1.40 12.90
C HIS A 46 9.95 -2.37 13.14
N LEU A 47 10.07 -3.63 12.70
CA LEU A 47 9.03 -4.63 12.91
C LEU A 47 9.03 -5.15 14.35
N THR A 48 8.00 -4.80 15.11
CA THR A 48 7.73 -5.41 16.42
C THR A 48 6.59 -6.42 16.28
N LEU A 49 6.92 -7.71 16.31
CA LEU A 49 5.92 -8.77 16.34
C LEU A 49 5.30 -8.85 17.75
N VAL A 50 3.97 -8.83 17.82
CA VAL A 50 3.22 -9.05 19.07
C VAL A 50 2.46 -10.36 18.93
N ALA A 51 2.73 -11.31 19.82
CA ALA A 51 1.94 -12.53 19.91
C ALA A 51 0.59 -12.23 20.59
N ILE A 52 -0.51 -12.76 20.03
CA ILE A 52 -1.88 -12.64 20.55
C ILE A 52 -2.22 -13.89 21.35
#